data_AF-A0A1D6F8N7-F1
#
_entry.id   AF-A0A1D6F8N7-F1
#
_cell.length_a   1.000
_cell.length_b   1.000
_cell.length_c   1.000
_cell.angle_alpha   90.00
_cell.angle_beta   90.00
_cell.angle_gamma   90.00
#
_symmetry.space_group_name_H-M   'P 1'
#
loop_
_entity.id
_entity.type
_entity.pdbx_description
1 polymer ?
#
loop_
_entity_poly.entity_id
_entity_poly.type
_entity_poly.pdbx_seq_one_letter_code
_entity_poly.pdbx_strand_id
1 'polypeptide(L)'
;MSSSGSKAAARLNASADAATGSSNASAAAVLVAQSEESSSYAGADELEEAEVSGSSGCARSPPPPPPYDVFINHRGADTRHTVARLLHDRLLQASGGRVRTFLDSVSMRPGDRLVERINQGMGQCKVAVAIFSERYLDSEFCLHELAALVEARKAIVPIFYGVKPSALVLPQAVVDAHAPRDVERLRAALRQAKYTVGLAYDPATGDLAELVSAAAKTVMERIEQIDSMR
;
A
#
# COMPACT_ATOMS: atom_id res chain seq x y z
N MET A 1 -11.92 59.28 34.28
CA MET A 1 -13.38 59.45 34.48
C MET A 1 -13.98 59.87 33.14
N SER A 2 -15.22 59.47 32.83
CA SER A 2 -16.16 60.04 31.82
C SER A 2 -15.60 60.45 30.43
N SER A 3 -15.93 59.74 29.33
CA SER A 3 -17.12 59.93 28.46
C SER A 3 -17.21 61.34 27.84
N SER A 4 -17.58 61.58 26.57
CA SER A 4 -18.52 60.90 25.62
C SER A 4 -18.25 61.41 24.18
N GLY A 5 -18.88 61.00 23.07
CA GLY A 5 -19.94 60.03 22.77
C GLY A 5 -20.60 60.32 21.38
N SER A 6 -21.51 59.44 20.93
CA SER A 6 -22.28 59.48 19.65
C SER A 6 -21.49 59.17 18.36
N LYS A 7 -21.91 58.37 17.35
CA LYS A 7 -23.18 57.75 16.83
C LYS A 7 -23.83 58.43 15.60
N ALA A 8 -23.61 57.86 14.42
CA ALA A 8 -24.54 57.63 13.28
C ALA A 8 -23.76 56.80 12.20
N ALA A 9 -24.24 55.80 11.46
CA ALA A 9 -25.54 55.43 10.87
C ALA A 9 -25.93 56.28 9.63
N ALA A 10 -26.34 55.74 8.46
CA ALA A 10 -26.40 54.36 7.94
C ALA A 10 -26.72 54.41 6.40
N ARG A 11 -27.08 53.26 5.77
CA ARG A 11 -27.73 53.07 4.43
C ARG A 11 -26.81 52.96 3.19
N LEU A 12 -27.21 52.28 2.09
CA LEU A 12 -28.02 51.04 1.86
C LEU A 12 -27.97 50.67 0.35
N ASN A 13 -27.93 49.38 0.02
CA ASN A 13 -28.48 48.68 -1.19
C ASN A 13 -27.94 47.22 -1.17
N ALA A 14 -28.65 46.12 -1.42
CA ALA A 14 -29.81 45.78 -2.28
C ALA A 14 -29.47 45.75 -3.80
N SER A 15 -29.79 44.73 -4.60
CA SER A 15 -30.72 43.57 -4.47
C SER A 15 -30.09 42.26 -5.04
N ALA A 16 -30.51 41.05 -4.61
CA ALA A 16 -31.40 40.07 -5.30
C ALA A 16 -30.87 39.52 -6.66
N ASP A 17 -31.04 38.25 -7.09
CA ASP A 17 -31.91 37.11 -6.67
C ASP A 17 -31.08 35.78 -6.60
N ALA A 18 -31.40 34.73 -5.82
CA ALA A 18 -32.49 33.72 -5.89
C ALA A 18 -32.49 32.88 -7.20
N ALA A 19 -32.63 31.54 -7.22
CA ALA A 19 -32.73 30.47 -6.20
C ALA A 19 -31.94 29.20 -6.70
N THR A 20 -32.09 27.91 -6.35
CA THR A 20 -33.10 27.07 -5.64
C THR A 20 -32.42 25.76 -5.12
N GLY A 21 -33.14 24.85 -4.44
CA GLY A 21 -32.71 23.46 -4.13
C GLY A 21 -32.89 22.46 -5.30
N SER A 22 -32.91 21.13 -5.11
CA SER A 22 -32.87 20.29 -3.88
C SER A 22 -32.55 18.80 -4.21
N SER A 23 -32.09 18.05 -3.21
CA SER A 23 -32.30 16.59 -2.97
C SER A 23 -31.91 15.51 -4.00
N ASN A 24 -31.03 14.60 -3.54
CA ASN A 24 -31.06 13.12 -3.61
C ASN A 24 -31.85 12.39 -4.71
N ALA A 25 -31.18 11.46 -5.42
CA ALA A 25 -31.74 10.15 -5.80
C ALA A 25 -30.61 9.12 -6.11
N SER A 26 -30.97 7.85 -6.27
CA SER A 26 -30.06 6.71 -6.54
C SER A 26 -30.64 5.78 -7.63
N ALA A 27 -29.83 4.80 -8.07
CA ALA A 27 -30.19 3.57 -8.81
C ALA A 27 -30.48 3.61 -10.34
N ALA A 28 -29.48 3.14 -11.10
CA ALA A 28 -29.48 1.99 -12.03
C ALA A 28 -30.69 1.64 -12.96
N ALA A 29 -30.43 1.69 -14.29
CA ALA A 29 -30.82 0.74 -15.36
C ALA A 29 -29.95 1.10 -16.60
N VAL A 30 -29.33 0.25 -17.45
CA VAL A 30 -29.54 -1.12 -17.98
C VAL A 30 -30.42 -1.19 -19.24
N LEU A 31 -29.97 -2.00 -20.22
CA LEU A 31 -30.44 -2.23 -21.61
C LEU A 31 -29.85 -1.28 -22.69
N VAL A 32 -29.49 -1.66 -23.94
CA VAL A 32 -29.05 -2.88 -24.69
C VAL A 32 -29.57 -2.79 -26.15
N ALA A 33 -28.67 -2.80 -27.14
CA ALA A 33 -28.82 -3.21 -28.57
C ALA A 33 -27.56 -2.69 -29.33
N GLN A 34 -26.68 -3.48 -29.95
CA GLN A 34 -26.78 -4.43 -31.08
C GLN A 34 -26.73 -3.81 -32.49
N SER A 35 -25.67 -4.14 -33.23
CA SER A 35 -25.67 -4.45 -34.67
C SER A 35 -24.34 -5.12 -35.06
N GLU A 36 -24.37 -6.10 -35.96
CA GLU A 36 -23.22 -6.91 -36.39
C GLU A 36 -22.84 -6.64 -37.86
N GLU A 37 -21.58 -6.92 -38.25
CA GLU A 37 -21.12 -7.53 -39.53
C GLU A 37 -19.57 -7.44 -39.63
N SER A 38 -18.81 -8.17 -40.46
CA SER A 38 -18.83 -9.57 -40.95
C SER A 38 -17.83 -9.71 -42.13
N SER A 39 -16.67 -10.36 -41.94
CA SER A 39 -15.71 -10.75 -43.01
C SER A 39 -14.48 -11.43 -42.39
N SER A 40 -13.86 -12.48 -42.93
CA SER A 40 -14.25 -13.47 -43.96
C SER A 40 -13.42 -14.77 -43.79
N TYR A 41 -13.78 -15.84 -44.50
CA TYR A 41 -13.33 -17.22 -44.27
C TYR A 41 -12.05 -17.62 -45.02
N ALA A 42 -11.23 -18.54 -44.46
CA ALA A 42 -10.45 -19.52 -45.24
C ALA A 42 -9.87 -20.68 -44.40
N GLY A 43 -10.36 -21.91 -44.66
CA GLY A 43 -9.56 -23.14 -44.81
C GLY A 43 -8.77 -23.75 -43.64
N ALA A 44 -9.29 -24.86 -43.08
CA ALA A 44 -8.52 -26.05 -42.71
C ALA A 44 -9.48 -27.24 -42.44
N ASP A 45 -9.70 -28.09 -43.46
CA ASP A 45 -10.18 -29.46 -43.24
C ASP A 45 -8.96 -30.38 -43.07
N GLU A 46 -8.94 -31.21 -42.03
CA GLU A 46 -8.99 -32.68 -42.15
C GLU A 46 -9.13 -33.30 -40.74
N LEU A 47 -9.84 -34.43 -40.65
CA LEU A 47 -10.15 -35.12 -39.40
C LEU A 47 -9.35 -36.43 -39.31
N GLU A 48 -8.68 -36.66 -38.18
CA GLU A 48 -8.19 -38.00 -37.81
C GLU A 48 -8.60 -38.30 -36.36
N GLU A 49 -9.64 -39.13 -36.20
CA GLU A 49 -10.17 -39.52 -34.89
C GLU A 49 -9.29 -40.60 -34.25
N ALA A 50 -8.45 -40.19 -33.28
CA ALA A 50 -7.66 -41.12 -32.46
C ALA A 50 -8.42 -41.51 -31.17
N GLU A 51 -8.36 -42.79 -30.80
CA GLU A 51 -9.33 -43.40 -29.89
C GLU A 51 -9.29 -42.90 -28.43
N VAL A 52 -10.46 -42.85 -27.80
CA VAL A 52 -10.64 -42.53 -26.38
C VAL A 52 -10.12 -43.66 -25.50
N SER A 53 -8.88 -43.51 -25.02
CA SER A 53 -8.33 -44.33 -23.93
C SER A 53 -8.04 -43.50 -22.68
N GLY A 54 -8.24 -44.10 -21.51
CA GLY A 54 -8.54 -43.38 -20.28
C GLY A 54 -7.37 -42.64 -19.63
N SER A 55 -7.49 -41.32 -19.52
CA SER A 55 -7.05 -40.60 -18.32
C SER A 55 -7.93 -39.38 -18.08
N SER A 56 -8.61 -39.32 -16.93
CA SER A 56 -9.22 -38.08 -16.45
C SER A 56 -8.10 -37.14 -15.98
N GLY A 57 -7.47 -36.48 -16.96
CA GLY A 57 -6.46 -35.46 -16.77
C GLY A 57 -7.04 -34.26 -16.03
N CYS A 58 -7.16 -34.38 -14.71
CA CYS A 58 -7.45 -33.26 -13.82
C CYS A 58 -6.39 -32.20 -14.11
N ALA A 59 -6.79 -31.12 -14.78
CA ALA A 59 -5.91 -30.03 -15.15
C ALA A 59 -5.33 -29.45 -13.86
N ARG A 60 -4.11 -29.86 -13.53
CA ARG A 60 -3.42 -29.43 -12.30
C ARG A 60 -3.43 -27.92 -12.31
N SER A 61 -4.12 -27.33 -11.32
CA SER A 61 -4.07 -25.89 -11.12
C SER A 61 -2.60 -25.47 -11.08
N PRO A 62 -2.22 -24.38 -11.76
CA PRO A 62 -0.84 -23.92 -11.73
C PRO A 62 -0.43 -23.76 -10.26
N PRO A 63 0.79 -24.22 -9.87
CA PRO A 63 1.20 -24.15 -8.48
C PRO A 63 1.06 -22.70 -7.98
N PRO A 64 0.60 -22.49 -6.74
CA PRO A 64 0.35 -21.15 -6.24
C PRO A 64 1.63 -20.31 -6.40
N PRO A 65 1.51 -19.03 -6.82
CA PRO A 65 2.67 -18.19 -7.06
C PRO A 65 3.54 -18.18 -5.78
N PRO A 66 4.86 -18.40 -5.89
CA PRO A 66 5.68 -18.71 -4.72
C PRO A 66 5.64 -17.58 -3.67
N PRO A 67 5.86 -17.89 -2.39
CA PRO A 67 5.72 -16.94 -1.28
C PRO A 67 6.57 -15.69 -1.46
N TYR A 68 6.05 -14.51 -1.10
CA TYR A 68 6.85 -13.28 -1.06
C TYR A 68 7.90 -13.37 0.07
N ASP A 69 9.10 -12.83 -0.16
CA ASP A 69 10.19 -12.82 0.82
C ASP A 69 10.19 -11.55 1.68
N VAL A 70 9.83 -10.41 1.07
CA VAL A 70 9.93 -9.07 1.66
C VAL A 70 8.61 -8.33 1.53
N PHE A 71 8.11 -7.78 2.64
CA PHE A 71 6.97 -6.88 2.66
C PHE A 71 7.45 -5.42 2.71
N ILE A 72 7.14 -4.59 1.71
CA ILE A 72 7.44 -3.15 1.70
C ILE A 72 6.16 -2.40 2.09
N ASN A 73 6.11 -1.96 3.34
CA ASN A 73 5.00 -1.28 3.99
C ASN A 73 5.31 0.24 3.95
N HIS A 74 4.59 0.98 3.10
CA HIS A 74 4.96 2.36 2.74
C HIS A 74 3.77 3.24 2.31
N ARG A 75 3.86 4.57 2.49
CA ARG A 75 2.84 5.49 1.95
C ARG A 75 3.02 5.65 0.44
N GLY A 76 2.16 5.00 -0.34
CA GLY A 76 2.22 5.04 -1.81
C GLY A 76 2.24 6.44 -2.42
N ALA A 77 1.45 7.36 -1.86
CA ALA A 77 1.38 8.77 -2.29
C ALA A 77 2.69 9.55 -2.10
N ASP A 78 3.62 9.05 -1.29
CA ASP A 78 4.90 9.70 -0.97
C ASP A 78 6.07 8.99 -1.66
N THR A 79 6.01 7.65 -1.75
CA THR A 79 7.21 6.82 -2.00
C THR A 79 7.07 5.78 -3.13
N ARG A 80 5.87 5.56 -3.70
CA ARG A 80 5.64 4.54 -4.76
C ARG A 80 6.51 4.73 -5.99
N HIS A 81 6.72 5.97 -6.42
CA HIS A 81 7.47 6.28 -7.63
C HIS A 81 8.94 6.62 -7.37
N THR A 82 9.36 6.61 -6.10
CA THR A 82 10.72 6.89 -5.62
C THR A 82 11.29 5.66 -4.88
N VAL A 83 11.65 5.78 -3.60
CA VAL A 83 12.40 4.78 -2.82
C VAL A 83 11.76 3.38 -2.81
N ALA A 84 10.42 3.27 -2.75
CA ALA A 84 9.77 1.96 -2.60
C ALA A 84 9.90 1.10 -3.87
N ARG A 85 9.67 1.69 -5.05
CA ARG A 85 9.91 1.01 -6.34
C ARG A 85 11.40 0.75 -6.56
N LEU A 86 12.26 1.74 -6.30
CA LEU A 86 13.71 1.55 -6.48
C LEU A 86 14.25 0.42 -5.61
N LEU A 87 13.73 0.24 -4.38
CA LEU A 87 14.07 -0.88 -3.50
C LEU A 87 13.53 -2.22 -4.02
N HIS A 88 12.28 -2.29 -4.50
CA HIS A 88 11.75 -3.48 -5.19
C HIS A 88 12.64 -3.88 -6.37
N ASP A 89 12.94 -2.92 -7.26
CA ASP A 89 13.70 -3.16 -8.48
C ASP A 89 15.14 -3.59 -8.15
N ARG A 90 15.76 -2.98 -7.14
CA ARG A 90 17.11 -3.32 -6.67
C ARG A 90 17.18 -4.69 -6.00
N LEU A 91 16.20 -5.07 -5.18
CA LEU A 91 16.14 -6.40 -4.55
C LEU A 91 15.92 -7.51 -5.60
N LEU A 92 15.05 -7.28 -6.57
CA LEU A 92 14.82 -8.21 -7.69
C LEU A 92 16.10 -8.37 -8.52
N GLN A 93 16.79 -7.26 -8.85
CA GLN A 93 18.04 -7.29 -9.60
C GLN A 93 19.18 -7.98 -8.83
N ALA A 94 19.45 -7.55 -7.59
CA ALA A 94 20.60 -8.02 -6.81
C ALA A 94 20.48 -9.50 -6.41
N SER A 95 19.26 -10.00 -6.22
CA SER A 95 19.02 -11.42 -5.94
C SER A 95 19.05 -12.33 -7.19
N GLY A 96 19.06 -11.75 -8.40
CA GLY A 96 18.89 -12.51 -9.65
C GLY A 96 17.47 -13.05 -9.82
N GLY A 97 16.46 -12.25 -9.44
CA GLY A 97 15.04 -12.61 -9.51
C GLY A 97 14.51 -13.50 -8.38
N ARG A 98 15.39 -13.93 -7.45
CA ARG A 98 15.03 -14.90 -6.39
C ARG A 98 14.23 -14.28 -5.25
N VAL A 99 14.58 -13.08 -4.81
CA VAL A 99 13.87 -12.35 -3.74
C VAL A 99 12.76 -11.53 -4.36
N ARG A 100 11.51 -11.87 -4.02
CA ARG A 100 10.33 -11.15 -4.51
C ARG A 100 9.67 -10.36 -3.40
N THR A 101 9.32 -9.12 -3.71
CA THR A 101 8.81 -8.16 -2.72
C THR A 101 7.35 -7.81 -3.00
N PHE A 102 6.57 -7.61 -1.94
CA PHE A 102 5.21 -7.10 -2.00
C PHE A 102 5.25 -5.63 -1.61
N LEU A 103 4.81 -4.71 -2.47
CA LEU A 103 4.58 -3.31 -2.09
C LEU A 103 3.12 -3.17 -1.66
N ASP A 104 2.85 -2.75 -0.42
CA ASP A 104 1.53 -2.19 -0.11
C ASP A 104 1.44 -0.73 -0.53
N SER A 105 0.29 -0.40 -1.10
CA SER A 105 -0.37 0.92 -1.15
C SER A 105 -1.20 1.06 -2.43
N VAL A 106 -0.75 0.42 -3.52
CA VAL A 106 -1.43 0.40 -4.83
C VAL A 106 -1.08 -0.88 -5.63
N SER A 107 -1.12 -2.04 -4.97
CA SER A 107 -0.93 -3.39 -5.56
C SER A 107 -2.25 -4.19 -5.72
N MET A 108 -3.38 -3.52 -5.54
CA MET A 108 -4.71 -3.99 -5.90
C MET A 108 -5.17 -3.36 -7.23
N ARG A 109 -5.65 -4.22 -8.14
CA ARG A 109 -6.54 -3.84 -9.25
C ARG A 109 -7.98 -3.81 -8.74
N PRO A 110 -8.89 -3.07 -9.39
CA PRO A 110 -10.32 -3.17 -9.11
C PRO A 110 -10.80 -4.63 -9.17
N GLY A 111 -11.50 -5.07 -8.12
CA GLY A 111 -11.95 -6.47 -7.96
C GLY A 111 -11.05 -7.35 -7.08
N ASP A 112 -9.83 -6.91 -6.73
CA ASP A 112 -8.93 -7.68 -5.86
C ASP A 112 -9.38 -7.65 -4.39
N ARG A 113 -9.46 -8.82 -3.73
CA ARG A 113 -9.79 -8.94 -2.30
C ARG A 113 -8.59 -8.61 -1.41
N LEU A 114 -8.55 -7.36 -0.94
CA LEU A 114 -7.59 -6.80 0.03
C LEU A 114 -7.11 -7.81 1.09
N VAL A 115 -8.06 -8.36 1.87
CA VAL A 115 -7.78 -9.23 3.03
C VAL A 115 -7.05 -10.51 2.64
N GLU A 116 -7.41 -11.15 1.53
CA GLU A 116 -6.82 -12.43 1.10
C GLU A 116 -5.36 -12.25 0.68
N ARG A 117 -5.06 -11.16 -0.04
CA ARG A 117 -3.71 -10.89 -0.55
C ARG A 117 -2.76 -10.41 0.54
N ILE A 118 -3.25 -9.57 1.46
CA ILE A 118 -2.50 -9.14 2.65
C ILE A 118 -2.20 -10.35 3.56
N ASN A 119 -3.16 -11.25 3.78
CA ASN A 119 -2.93 -12.45 4.59
C ASN A 119 -1.90 -13.41 3.97
N GLN A 120 -1.90 -13.60 2.65
CA GLN A 120 -0.84 -14.37 1.97
C GLN A 120 0.53 -13.69 2.10
N GLY A 121 0.63 -12.40 1.78
CA GLY A 121 1.88 -11.63 1.85
C GLY A 121 2.48 -11.60 3.26
N MET A 122 1.71 -11.12 4.25
CA MET A 122 2.18 -11.02 5.63
C MET A 122 2.46 -12.37 6.27
N GLY A 123 1.68 -13.41 5.97
CA GLY A 123 1.96 -14.76 6.46
C GLY A 123 3.36 -15.24 6.04
N GLN A 124 3.69 -15.03 4.76
CA GLN A 124 4.83 -15.67 4.09
C GLN A 124 6.15 -14.88 4.13
N CYS A 125 6.11 -13.54 4.17
CA CYS A 125 7.33 -12.73 4.17
C CYS A 125 8.26 -13.03 5.36
N LYS A 126 9.57 -13.06 5.11
CA LYS A 126 10.63 -13.24 6.11
C LYS A 126 10.99 -11.90 6.77
N VAL A 127 11.15 -10.88 5.93
CA VAL A 127 11.56 -9.52 6.28
C VAL A 127 10.46 -8.53 5.90
N ALA A 128 10.36 -7.44 6.64
CA ALA A 128 9.54 -6.29 6.29
C ALA A 128 10.38 -5.02 6.27
N VAL A 129 10.10 -4.12 5.34
CA VAL A 129 10.69 -2.78 5.25
C VAL A 129 9.59 -1.78 5.51
N ALA A 130 9.70 -1.03 6.59
CA ALA A 130 8.74 0.02 6.95
C ALA A 130 9.32 1.37 6.54
N ILE A 131 8.81 1.93 5.43
CA ILE A 131 9.30 3.19 4.86
C ILE A 131 8.46 4.35 5.39
N PHE A 132 8.88 4.90 6.52
CA PHE A 132 8.26 6.06 7.14
C PHE A 132 8.57 7.31 6.34
N SER A 133 7.52 7.95 5.82
CA SER A 133 7.54 9.21 5.09
C SER A 133 6.61 10.23 5.74
N GLU A 134 6.61 11.47 5.24
CA GLU A 134 5.85 12.61 5.78
C GLU A 134 4.38 12.26 6.12
N ARG A 135 3.64 11.66 5.19
CA ARG A 135 2.21 11.33 5.35
C ARG A 135 1.97 9.86 5.65
N TYR A 136 2.97 9.17 6.21
CA TYR A 136 2.84 7.76 6.60
C TYR A 136 1.80 7.56 7.70
N LEU A 137 1.83 8.42 8.72
CA LEU A 137 0.96 8.34 9.88
C LEU A 137 -0.50 8.74 9.55
N ASP A 138 -0.73 9.41 8.43
CA ASP A 138 -2.06 9.73 7.90
C ASP A 138 -2.69 8.56 7.10
N SER A 139 -2.16 7.34 7.26
CA SER A 139 -2.64 6.12 6.59
C SER A 139 -2.91 5.04 7.63
N GLU A 140 -4.19 4.86 7.94
CA GLU A 140 -4.66 3.77 8.81
C GLU A 140 -4.19 2.41 8.27
N PHE A 141 -4.23 2.18 6.95
CA PHE A 141 -3.67 0.96 6.35
C PHE A 141 -2.20 0.75 6.70
N CYS A 142 -1.32 1.74 6.47
CA CYS A 142 0.11 1.60 6.75
C CYS A 142 0.39 1.42 8.26
N LEU A 143 -0.45 1.98 9.14
CA LEU A 143 -0.41 1.79 10.58
C LEU A 143 -0.86 0.38 11.01
N HIS A 144 -2.01 -0.10 10.53
CA HIS A 144 -2.54 -1.43 10.85
C HIS A 144 -1.67 -2.56 10.27
N GLU A 145 -1.03 -2.35 9.12
CA GLU A 145 -0.02 -3.25 8.57
C GLU A 145 1.23 -3.33 9.44
N LEU A 146 1.82 -2.18 9.82
CA LEU A 146 2.99 -2.15 10.71
C LEU A 146 2.71 -2.89 12.01
N ALA A 147 1.50 -2.72 12.56
CA ALA A 147 1.03 -3.47 13.70
C ALA A 147 0.94 -4.99 13.45
N ALA A 148 0.33 -5.43 12.33
CA ALA A 148 0.24 -6.84 12.00
C ALA A 148 1.62 -7.49 11.76
N LEU A 149 2.56 -6.75 11.15
CA LEU A 149 3.96 -7.19 10.96
C LEU A 149 4.71 -7.34 12.29
N VAL A 150 4.44 -6.45 13.26
CA VAL A 150 4.95 -6.54 14.63
C VAL A 150 4.33 -7.71 15.41
N GLU A 151 3.01 -7.89 15.36
CA GLU A 151 2.31 -9.02 15.99
C GLU A 151 2.77 -10.36 15.42
N ALA A 152 2.98 -10.45 14.10
CA ALA A 152 3.55 -11.61 13.42
C ALA A 152 5.07 -11.76 13.59
N ARG A 153 5.70 -10.94 14.45
CA ARG A 153 7.13 -10.98 14.82
C ARG A 153 8.09 -10.96 13.64
N LYS A 154 7.74 -10.24 12.56
CA LYS A 154 8.58 -10.13 11.37
C LYS A 154 9.86 -9.33 11.67
N ALA A 155 10.93 -9.64 10.96
CA ALA A 155 12.14 -8.84 11.01
C ALA A 155 11.90 -7.51 10.26
N ILE A 156 11.71 -6.42 11.00
CA ILE A 156 11.45 -5.09 10.43
C ILE A 156 12.77 -4.35 10.24
N VAL A 157 12.97 -3.79 9.05
CA VAL A 157 14.02 -2.82 8.69
C VAL A 157 13.35 -1.45 8.52
N PRO A 158 13.47 -0.52 9.48
CA PRO A 158 12.94 0.83 9.33
C PRO A 158 13.74 1.63 8.30
N ILE A 159 13.05 2.40 7.47
CA ILE A 159 13.62 3.48 6.67
C ILE A 159 12.90 4.78 7.04
N PHE A 160 13.65 5.77 7.52
CA PHE A 160 13.15 7.08 7.90
C PHE A 160 13.43 8.07 6.76
N TYR A 161 12.45 8.21 5.85
CA TYR A 161 12.55 8.96 4.60
C TYR A 161 12.02 10.39 4.79
N GLY A 162 12.90 11.35 5.04
CA GLY A 162 12.54 12.75 5.31
C GLY A 162 11.91 12.99 6.69
N VAL A 163 11.86 11.96 7.55
CA VAL A 163 11.28 12.02 8.90
C VAL A 163 12.31 11.60 9.94
N LYS A 164 12.12 12.02 11.20
CA LYS A 164 12.96 11.60 12.33
C LYS A 164 12.24 10.51 13.14
N PRO A 165 12.94 9.52 13.73
CA PRO A 165 12.31 8.52 14.60
C PRO A 165 11.52 9.14 15.77
N SER A 166 11.92 10.33 16.23
CA SER A 166 11.18 11.12 17.22
C SER A 166 9.74 11.45 16.79
N ALA A 167 9.51 11.70 15.50
CA ALA A 167 8.21 12.06 14.91
C ALA A 167 7.24 10.88 14.76
N LEU A 168 7.69 9.63 14.98
CA LEU A 168 6.78 8.48 15.04
C LEU A 168 5.98 8.51 16.36
N VAL A 169 4.87 9.25 16.31
CA VAL A 169 3.88 9.42 17.37
C VAL A 169 2.50 9.27 16.73
N LEU A 170 1.64 8.40 17.28
CA LEU A 170 0.32 8.14 16.71
C LEU A 170 -0.52 9.44 16.72
N PRO A 171 -1.04 9.92 15.57
CA PRO A 171 -1.80 11.17 15.51
C PRO A 171 -3.06 11.13 16.37
N GLN A 172 -3.42 12.25 16.98
CA GLN A 172 -4.57 12.31 17.91
C GLN A 172 -5.89 11.93 17.22
N ALA A 173 -6.09 12.31 15.95
CA ALA A 173 -7.27 11.90 15.18
C ALA A 173 -7.40 10.36 15.06
N VAL A 174 -6.28 9.63 14.95
CA VAL A 174 -6.28 8.16 14.94
C VAL A 174 -6.56 7.61 16.34
N VAL A 175 -6.07 8.27 17.40
CA VAL A 175 -6.37 7.93 18.80
C VAL A 175 -7.87 8.08 19.11
N ASP A 176 -8.51 9.15 18.62
CA ASP A 176 -9.92 9.45 18.89
C ASP A 176 -10.88 8.58 18.05
N ALA A 177 -10.45 8.11 16.89
CA ALA A 177 -11.26 7.30 15.98
C ALA A 177 -11.28 5.79 16.29
N HIS A 178 -10.36 5.28 17.13
CA HIS A 178 -10.12 3.85 17.30
C HIS A 178 -10.37 3.34 18.73
N ALA A 179 -10.69 2.05 18.86
CA ALA A 179 -10.84 1.42 20.16
C ALA A 179 -9.50 1.40 20.93
N PRO A 180 -9.49 1.49 22.28
CA PRO A 180 -8.27 1.57 23.06
C PRO A 180 -7.24 0.45 22.79
N ARG A 181 -7.72 -0.76 22.46
CA ARG A 181 -6.89 -1.91 22.09
C ARG A 181 -6.13 -1.69 20.77
N ASP A 182 -6.78 -1.12 19.77
CA ASP A 182 -6.14 -0.81 18.49
C ASP A 182 -5.16 0.35 18.66
N VAL A 183 -5.54 1.38 19.42
CA VAL A 183 -4.64 2.49 19.79
C VAL A 183 -3.39 2.01 20.52
N GLU A 184 -3.52 1.07 21.47
CA GLU A 184 -2.39 0.42 22.15
C GLU A 184 -1.50 -0.34 21.14
N ARG A 185 -2.11 -1.15 20.27
CA ARG A 185 -1.40 -1.92 19.25
C ARG A 185 -0.61 -1.05 18.27
N LEU A 186 -1.24 0.01 17.75
CA LEU A 186 -0.59 0.97 16.83
C LEU A 186 0.56 1.72 17.53
N ARG A 187 0.38 2.12 18.80
CA ARG A 187 1.44 2.73 19.61
C ARG A 187 2.60 1.77 19.88
N ALA A 188 2.33 0.50 20.18
CA ALA A 188 3.36 -0.52 20.37
C ALA A 188 4.18 -0.75 19.09
N ALA A 189 3.52 -0.79 17.94
CA ALA A 189 4.18 -1.00 16.65
C ALA A 189 5.09 0.17 16.25
N LEU A 190 4.59 1.41 16.36
CA LEU A 190 5.40 2.63 16.16
C LEU A 190 6.57 2.70 17.15
N ARG A 191 6.36 2.30 18.41
CA ARG A 191 7.41 2.24 19.44
C ARG A 191 8.49 1.22 19.08
N GLN A 192 8.14 0.03 18.60
CA GLN A 192 9.12 -0.96 18.15
C GLN A 192 9.94 -0.43 16.98
N ALA A 193 9.30 0.12 15.94
CA ALA A 193 10.01 0.68 14.79
C ALA A 193 10.96 1.83 15.17
N LYS A 194 10.52 2.72 16.07
CA LYS A 194 11.28 3.86 16.59
C LYS A 194 12.56 3.48 17.37
N TYR A 195 12.57 2.30 18.00
CA TYR A 195 13.72 1.78 18.74
C TYR A 195 14.42 0.60 18.03
N THR A 196 14.05 0.32 16.78
CA THR A 196 14.79 -0.60 15.90
C THR A 196 15.83 0.21 15.10
N VAL A 197 17.06 -0.30 14.99
CA VAL A 197 18.09 0.34 14.13
C VAL A 197 17.62 0.29 12.68
N GLY A 198 17.62 1.45 12.01
CA GLY A 198 17.15 1.61 10.64
C GLY A 198 17.92 2.69 9.89
N LEU A 199 17.63 2.82 8.61
CA LEU A 199 18.32 3.76 7.72
C LEU A 199 17.62 5.11 7.74
N ALA A 200 18.37 6.19 7.94
CA ALA A 200 17.85 7.57 7.86
C ALA A 200 18.21 8.18 6.48
N TYR A 201 17.30 8.98 5.93
CA TYR A 201 17.49 9.69 4.67
C TYR A 201 16.92 11.10 4.75
N ASP A 202 17.71 12.08 4.34
CA ASP A 202 17.30 13.47 4.18
C ASP A 202 17.15 13.79 2.69
N PRO A 203 15.92 14.04 2.18
CA PRO A 203 15.68 14.37 0.78
C PRO A 203 16.37 15.64 0.27
N ALA A 204 16.88 16.52 1.15
CA ALA A 204 17.60 17.73 0.77
C ALA A 204 19.11 17.53 0.58
N THR A 205 19.69 16.43 1.08
CA THR A 205 21.16 16.23 1.11
C THR A 205 21.65 14.81 0.85
N GLY A 206 20.80 13.79 0.96
CA GLY A 206 21.20 12.38 0.85
C GLY A 206 21.21 11.81 -0.57
N ASP A 207 22.05 10.81 -0.82
CA ASP A 207 22.05 10.03 -2.05
C ASP A 207 20.98 8.91 -1.97
N LEU A 208 20.01 8.96 -2.89
CA LEU A 208 18.91 7.98 -2.97
C LEU A 208 19.37 6.60 -3.47
N ALA A 209 20.40 6.54 -4.32
CA ALA A 209 20.98 5.29 -4.81
C ALA A 209 21.86 4.63 -3.74
N GLU A 210 22.54 5.41 -2.88
CA GLU A 210 23.19 4.90 -1.67
C GLU A 210 22.14 4.30 -0.71
N LEU A 211 21.08 5.05 -0.38
CA LEU A 211 19.99 4.55 0.47
C LEU A 211 19.41 3.24 -0.04
N VAL A 212 19.05 3.19 -1.33
CA VAL A 212 18.44 2.00 -1.96
C VAL A 212 19.42 0.82 -1.97
N SER A 213 20.72 1.07 -2.15
CA SER A 213 21.76 0.03 -2.12
C SER A 213 22.00 -0.50 -0.71
N ALA A 214 22.05 0.38 0.30
CA ALA A 214 22.16 0.01 1.71
C ALA A 214 20.92 -0.79 2.17
N ALA A 215 19.72 -0.30 1.86
CA ALA A 215 18.46 -0.97 2.18
C ALA A 215 18.35 -2.36 1.54
N ALA A 216 18.68 -2.48 0.25
CA ALA A 216 18.68 -3.78 -0.43
C ALA A 216 19.70 -4.74 0.19
N LYS A 217 20.90 -4.26 0.52
CA LYS A 217 21.94 -5.06 1.20
C LYS A 217 21.46 -5.57 2.56
N THR A 218 21.00 -4.68 3.44
CA THR A 218 20.53 -5.05 4.79
C THR A 218 19.35 -6.03 4.76
N VAL A 219 18.46 -5.91 3.77
CA VAL A 219 17.35 -6.86 3.57
C VAL A 219 17.85 -8.23 3.11
N MET A 220 18.81 -8.30 2.18
CA MET A 220 19.44 -9.56 1.75
C MET A 220 20.17 -10.25 2.92
N GLU A 221 21.04 -9.52 3.62
CA GLU A 221 21.77 -10.02 4.80
C GLU A 221 20.81 -10.55 5.88
N ARG A 222 19.66 -9.90 6.07
CA ARG A 222 18.64 -10.32 7.03
C ARG A 222 17.82 -11.53 6.56
N ILE A 223 17.59 -11.71 5.26
CA ILE A 223 17.01 -12.94 4.70
C ILE A 223 17.97 -14.10 4.92
N GLU A 224 19.24 -13.94 4.56
CA GLU A 224 20.28 -14.98 4.70
C GLU A 224 20.44 -15.39 6.17
N GLN A 225 20.45 -14.44 7.09
CA GLN A 225 20.48 -14.71 8.53
C GLN A 225 19.24 -15.47 9.03
N ILE A 226 18.04 -15.20 8.50
CA ILE A 226 16.81 -15.91 8.89
C ILE A 226 16.79 -17.33 8.32
N ASP A 227 17.28 -17.52 7.09
CA ASP A 227 17.35 -18.85 6.48
C ASP A 227 18.50 -19.69 7.07
N SER A 228 19.56 -19.09 7.62
CA SER A 228 20.61 -19.80 8.39
C SER A 228 20.21 -20.19 9.82
N MET A 229 19.00 -19.85 10.27
CA MET A 229 18.44 -20.19 11.60
C MET A 229 17.41 -21.33 11.54
N ARG A 230 17.45 -22.15 10.48
CA ARG A 230 16.47 -23.20 10.15
C ARG A 230 17.15 -24.55 9.94
#